data_AF-A3XHF7-F1
#
_entry.id   AF-A3XHF7-F1
#
_cell.length_a   1.000
_cell.length_b   1.000
_cell.length_c   1.000
_cell.angle_alpha   90.00
_cell.angle_beta   90.00
_cell.angle_gamma   90.00
#
_symmetry.space_group_name_H-M   'P 1'
#
loop_
_entity.id
_entity.type
_entity.pdbx_description
1 polymer ?
#
loop_
_entity_poly.entity_id
_entity_poly.type
_entity_poly.pdbx_seq_one_letter_code
_entity_poly.pdbx_strand_id
1 'polypeptide(L)' 'MENFSLADRPTEYEIQIEVSIPEDIDTGDYHCSYSVTDETGWQSRTSVDIKIVE' A
#
# COMPACT_ATOMS: atom_id res chain seq x y z
N MET A 1 35.98 -2.51 1.95
CA MET A 1 34.54 -2.58 1.63
C MET A 1 34.43 -2.04 0.23
N GLU A 2 34.09 -2.88 -0.74
CA GLU A 2 33.94 -2.48 -2.15
C GLU A 2 32.47 -2.19 -2.44
N ASN A 3 32.22 -1.12 -3.19
CA ASN A 3 30.89 -0.74 -3.63
C ASN A 3 30.76 -1.06 -5.12
N PHE A 4 29.61 -1.63 -5.51
CA PHE A 4 29.28 -1.93 -6.90
C PHE A 4 28.13 -1.03 -7.35
N SER A 5 28.30 -0.38 -8.49
CA SER A 5 27.25 0.42 -9.12
C SER A 5 26.30 -0.50 -9.87
N LEU A 6 25.02 -0.53 -9.50
CA LEU A 6 23.98 -1.15 -10.32
C LEU A 6 23.70 -0.20 -11.49
N ALA A 7 23.74 -0.72 -12.72
CA ALA A 7 23.67 0.08 -13.95
C ALA A 7 22.29 0.73 -14.15
N ASP A 8 21.23 0.11 -13.62
CA ASP A 8 19.85 0.52 -13.86
C ASP A 8 19.07 0.66 -12.55
N ARG A 9 18.20 1.67 -12.51
CA ARG A 9 17.19 1.78 -11.44
C ARG A 9 16.12 0.71 -11.66
N PRO A 10 15.55 0.12 -10.59
CA PRO A 10 14.40 -0.76 -10.72
C PRO A 10 13.24 -0.01 -11.38
N THR A 11 12.44 -0.71 -12.19
CA THR A 11 11.20 -0.16 -12.74
C THR A 11 10.22 0.09 -11.60
N GLU A 12 9.72 1.31 -11.49
CA GLU A 12 8.73 1.70 -10.49
C GLU A 12 7.33 1.74 -11.13
N TYR A 13 6.34 1.25 -10.38
CA TYR A 13 4.92 1.32 -10.74
C TYR A 13 4.16 1.95 -9.58
N GLU A 14 3.21 2.83 -9.89
CA GLU A 14 2.32 3.43 -8.91
C GLU A 14 0.94 2.77 -8.99
N ILE A 15 0.39 2.40 -7.83
CA ILE A 15 -0.98 1.89 -7.72
C ILE A 15 -1.84 2.95 -7.02
N GLN A 16 -3.02 3.22 -7.59
CA GLN A 16 -4.01 4.09 -6.98
C GLN A 16 -5.19 3.24 -6.51
N ILE A 17 -5.56 3.37 -5.23
CA ILE A 17 -6.67 2.65 -4.63
C ILE A 17 -7.67 3.68 -4.09
N GLU A 18 -8.86 3.70 -4.67
CA GLU A 18 -9.96 4.55 -4.20
C GLU A 18 -10.77 3.83 -3.13
N VAL A 19 -11.02 4.50 -2.01
CA VAL A 19 -11.84 3.99 -0.90
C VAL A 19 -13.02 4.94 -0.72
N SER A 20 -14.22 4.50 -1.10
CA SER A 20 -15.45 5.25 -0.90
C SER A 20 -15.97 5.03 0.53
N ILE A 21 -16.31 6.11 1.24
CA ILE A 21 -16.92 6.05 2.57
C ILE A 21 -18.44 6.18 2.44
N PRO A 22 -19.23 5.18 2.85
CA PRO A 22 -20.69 5.27 2.89
C PRO A 22 -21.18 6.35 3.87
N GLU A 23 -22.33 6.96 3.60
CA GLU A 23 -22.91 8.00 4.47
C GLU A 23 -23.43 7.44 5.81
N ASP A 24 -23.75 6.15 5.87
CA ASP A 24 -24.34 5.45 7.01
C ASP A 24 -23.36 4.52 7.75
N ILE A 25 -22.05 4.74 7.55
CA ILE A 25 -21.01 3.94 8.19
C ILE A 25 -20.85 4.28 9.67
N ASP A 26 -20.57 3.27 10.50
CA ASP A 26 -20.31 3.46 11.92
C ASP A 26 -19.05 4.31 12.16
N THR A 27 -19.06 5.12 13.22
CA THR A 27 -17.84 5.79 13.71
C THR A 27 -16.84 4.77 14.24
N GLY A 28 -15.55 5.01 14.05
CA GLY A 28 -14.51 4.15 14.57
C GLY A 28 -13.22 4.15 13.75
N ASP A 29 -12.31 3.27 14.15
CA ASP A 29 -11.05 3.03 13.46
C ASP A 29 -11.21 1.88 12.44
N TYR A 30 -10.84 2.15 11.20
CA TYR A 30 -10.82 1.21 10.08
C TYR A 30 -9.38 0.97 9.63
N HIS A 31 -9.01 -0.30 9.50
CA HIS A 31 -7.65 -0.72 9.15
C HIS A 31 -7.64 -1.39 7.77
N CYS A 32 -7.13 -0.70 6.76
CA CYS A 32 -7.01 -1.23 5.40
C CYS A 32 -5.58 -1.68 5.14
N SER A 33 -5.39 -2.95 4.77
CA SER A 33 -4.08 -3.50 4.37
C SER A 33 -4.05 -3.78 2.88
N TYR A 34 -3.02 -3.30 2.21
CA TYR A 34 -2.76 -3.53 0.80
C TYR A 34 -1.47 -4.33 0.63
N SER A 35 -1.53 -5.40 -0.16
CA SER A 35 -0.39 -6.26 -0.44
C SER A 35 -0.22 -6.45 -1.94
N VAL A 36 0.99 -6.23 -2.43
CA VAL A 36 1.38 -6.56 -3.81
C VAL A 36 2.29 -7.76 -3.74
N THR A 37 1.88 -8.85 -4.40
CA THR A 37 2.68 -10.06 -4.56
C THR A 37 3.11 -10.16 -6.02
N ASP A 38 4.41 -10.35 -6.27
CA ASP A 38 4.92 -10.56 -7.63
C ASP A 38 4.79 -12.02 -8.07
N GLU A 39 5.11 -12.29 -9.35
CA GLU A 39 5.03 -13.63 -9.95
C GLU A 39 5.93 -14.65 -9.24
N THR A 40 7.03 -14.20 -8.63
CA THR A 40 7.96 -15.06 -7.89
C THR A 40 7.54 -15.30 -6.44
N GLY A 41 6.42 -14.69 -6.00
CA GLY A 41 5.83 -14.86 -4.67
C GLY A 41 6.35 -13.88 -3.62
N TRP A 42 7.20 -12.91 -3.99
CA TRP A 42 7.63 -11.87 -3.06
C TRP A 42 6.52 -10.87 -2.84
N GLN A 43 6.42 -10.37 -1.60
CA GLN A 43 5.33 -9.50 -1.21
C GLN A 43 5.84 -8.21 -0.58
N SER A 44 5.25 -7.10 -1.01
CA SER A 44 5.29 -5.82 -0.31
C SER A 44 3.92 -5.51 0.28
N ARG A 45 3.92 -4.81 1.42
CA ARG A 45 2.69 -4.44 2.14
C ARG A 45 2.72 -2.97 2.53
N THR A 46 1.57 -2.33 2.45
CA THR A 46 1.31 -1.03 3.05
C THR A 46 -0.08 -1.06 3.69
N SER A 47 -0.35 -0.12 4.59
CA SER A 47 -1.65 0.01 5.23
C SER A 47 -2.05 1.47 5.35
N VAL A 48 -3.36 1.69 5.37
CA VAL A 48 -3.97 2.98 5.64
C VAL A 48 -4.96 2.81 6.77
N ASP A 49 -4.81 3.61 7.81
CA ASP A 49 -5.76 3.70 8.92
C ASP A 49 -6.68 4.88 8.68
N ILE A 50 -7.99 4.62 8.72
CA ILE A 50 -9.04 5.61 8.50
C ILE A 50 -9.85 5.73 9.77
N LYS A 51 -10.00 6.94 10.31
CA LYS A 51 -10.88 7.20 11.45
C LYS A 51 -12.13 7.93 10.99
N ILE A 52 -13.28 7.31 11.21
CA ILE A 52 -14.59 7.95 11.04
C ILE A 52 -15.02 8.55 12.38
N VAL A 53 -15.36 9.83 12.37
CA VAL A 53 -15.86 10.60 13.53
C VAL A 53 -17.23 11.20 13.21
N GLU A 54 -18.02 11.55 14.24
CA GLU A 54 -19.28 12.31 14.11
C GLU A 54 -19.07 13.74 13.58
#